data_AF-A0A0B1TB78-F1
#
_entry.id   AF-A0A0B1TB78-F1
#
_cell.length_a   1.000
_cell.length_b   1.000
_cell.length_c   1.000
_cell.angle_alpha   90.00
_cell.angle_beta   90.00
_cell.angle_gamma   90.00
#
_symmetry.space_group_name_H-M   'P 1'
#
loop_
_entity.id
_entity.type
_entity.pdbx_description
1 polymer ?
#
loop_
_entity_poly.entity_id
_entity_poly.type
_entity_poly.pdbx_seq_one_letter_code
_entity_poly.pdbx_strand_id
1 'polypeptide(L)'
;MMLSERIVATFRKSSYEDAGPHIGLLLLSVGVAISIGLTLWSILEENFSNSYPYCSSWSNVTIERLYKIHYFLCGVCAASLIGILGLRAYNKFAVERRTYSLGDSFHWRENQFVVQLLCPLAVFQAIFLLLFVAGGLVVASYRRDLNLITFRTVFAGFYFIPFYTMFTPVIILAIVRKAKRASMRKLESMRNVTNERDIYFTSYYKVWNKL
;
A
#
# COMPACT_ATOMS: atom_id res chain seq x y z
N MET A 1 8.02 0.09 0.26
CA MET A 1 8.21 -1.32 -0.15
C MET A 1 7.44 -1.64 -1.42
N MET A 2 6.11 -1.77 -1.39
CA MET A 2 5.35 -2.11 -2.60
C MET A 2 5.47 -1.04 -3.71
N LEU A 3 5.43 0.25 -3.37
CA LEU A 3 5.62 1.32 -4.36
C LEU A 3 7.03 1.33 -4.95
N SER A 4 8.07 1.20 -4.10
CA SER A 4 9.47 1.25 -4.53
C SER A 4 9.81 0.11 -5.49
N GLU A 5 9.30 -1.09 -5.21
CA GLU A 5 9.40 -2.24 -6.12
C GLU A 5 8.76 -1.95 -7.48
N ARG A 6 7.56 -1.35 -7.50
CA ARG A 6 6.85 -1.01 -8.75
C ARG A 6 7.54 0.11 -9.52
N ILE A 7 8.12 1.10 -8.86
CA ILE A 7 8.94 2.14 -9.52
C ILE A 7 10.16 1.48 -10.19
N VAL A 8 10.89 0.63 -9.48
CA VAL A 8 12.05 -0.07 -10.03
C VAL A 8 11.65 -0.95 -11.22
N ALA A 9 10.56 -1.71 -11.11
CA ALA A 9 10.04 -2.53 -12.20
C ALA A 9 9.60 -1.70 -13.42
N THR A 10 9.16 -0.45 -13.22
CA THR A 10 8.71 0.44 -14.29
C THR A 10 9.89 1.11 -15.02
N PHE A 11 10.94 1.52 -14.31
CA PHE A 11 12.04 2.30 -14.88
C PHE A 11 13.32 1.49 -15.17
N ARG A 12 13.51 0.33 -14.55
CA ARG A 12 14.70 -0.53 -14.72
C ARG A 12 14.30 -1.98 -15.02
N LYS A 13 13.63 -2.16 -16.16
CA LYS A 13 13.11 -3.47 -16.60
C LYS A 13 14.17 -4.57 -16.66
N SER A 14 15.29 -4.35 -17.35
CA SER A 14 16.34 -5.36 -17.53
C SER A 14 16.90 -5.87 -16.20
N SER A 15 17.28 -4.94 -15.33
CA SER A 15 17.81 -5.28 -14.01
C SER A 15 16.77 -5.90 -13.07
N TYR A 16 15.48 -5.63 -13.27
CA TYR A 16 14.41 -6.21 -12.44
C TYR A 16 14.15 -7.67 -12.80
N GLU A 17 14.18 -8.01 -14.10
CA GLU A 17 14.03 -9.39 -14.57
C GLU A 17 15.20 -10.26 -14.09
N ASP A 18 16.43 -9.74 -14.15
CA ASP A 18 17.63 -10.46 -13.70
C ASP A 18 17.67 -10.64 -12.18
N ALA A 19 17.17 -9.66 -11.42
CA ALA A 19 17.25 -9.68 -9.95
C ALA A 19 16.16 -10.53 -9.28
N GLY A 20 15.12 -10.93 -10.00
CA GLY A 20 14.08 -11.85 -9.53
C GLY A 20 13.53 -11.51 -8.14
N PRO A 21 13.49 -12.46 -7.18
CA PRO A 21 12.93 -12.23 -5.84
C PRO A 21 13.86 -11.45 -4.90
N HIS A 22 15.12 -11.24 -5.25
CA HIS A 22 16.12 -10.67 -4.34
C HIS A 22 15.82 -9.20 -3.96
N ILE A 23 15.30 -8.40 -4.90
CA ILE A 23 14.90 -7.01 -4.62
C ILE A 23 13.80 -6.97 -3.56
N GLY A 24 12.80 -7.84 -3.69
CA GLY A 24 11.70 -7.95 -2.73
C GLY A 24 12.20 -8.35 -1.33
N LEU A 25 13.10 -9.33 -1.27
CA LEU A 25 13.69 -9.80 0.00
C LEU A 25 14.54 -8.73 0.67
N LEU A 26 15.36 -8.00 -0.09
CA LEU A 26 16.19 -6.91 0.42
C LEU A 26 15.33 -5.75 0.92
N LEU A 27 14.28 -5.38 0.19
CA LEU A 27 13.34 -4.36 0.67
C LEU A 27 12.70 -4.83 1.98
N LEU A 28 12.23 -6.08 2.05
CA LEU A 28 11.60 -6.67 3.23
C LEU A 28 12.50 -6.58 4.47
N SER A 29 13.75 -7.04 4.35
CA SER A 29 14.69 -7.04 5.48
C SER A 29 14.97 -5.63 5.99
N VAL A 30 15.16 -4.66 5.09
CA VAL A 30 15.36 -3.25 5.45
C VAL A 30 14.14 -2.69 6.19
N GLY A 31 12.92 -2.97 5.73
CA GLY A 31 11.72 -2.48 6.43
C GLY A 31 11.51 -3.10 7.80
N VAL A 32 11.82 -4.39 7.96
CA VAL A 32 11.77 -5.05 9.28
C VAL A 32 12.80 -4.44 10.23
N ALA A 33 14.03 -4.21 9.76
CA ALA A 33 15.07 -3.57 10.57
C ALA A 33 14.67 -2.14 11.00
N ILE A 34 14.12 -1.34 10.09
CA ILE A 34 13.60 0.00 10.42
C ILE A 34 12.47 -0.09 11.45
N SER A 35 11.54 -1.04 11.28
CA SER A 35 10.44 -1.23 12.23
C SER A 35 10.96 -1.55 13.63
N ILE A 36 11.90 -2.50 13.76
CA ILE A 36 12.52 -2.86 15.03
C ILE A 36 13.20 -1.63 15.65
N GLY A 37 13.99 -0.90 14.86
CA GLY A 37 14.69 0.29 15.33
C GLY A 37 13.74 1.38 15.86
N LEU A 38 12.65 1.66 15.13
CA LEU A 38 11.65 2.64 15.57
C LEU A 38 10.90 2.19 16.83
N THR A 39 10.56 0.91 16.93
CA THR A 39 9.91 0.37 18.13
C THR A 39 10.83 0.45 19.34
N LEU A 40 12.10 0.05 19.21
CA LEU A 40 13.10 0.18 20.28
C LEU A 40 13.28 1.65 20.70
N TRP A 41 13.43 2.55 19.73
CA TRP A 41 13.53 3.98 19.98
C TRP A 41 12.35 4.56 20.77
N SER A 42 11.14 4.07 20.50
CA SER A 42 9.93 4.52 21.19
C SER A 42 9.88 4.10 22.67
N ILE A 43 10.57 3.01 23.03
CA ILE A 43 10.49 2.38 24.37
C ILE A 43 11.76 2.62 25.22
N LEU A 44 12.89 2.95 24.59
CA LEU A 44 14.20 3.06 25.25
C LEU A 44 14.27 4.00 26.48
N GLU A 45 13.44 5.04 26.54
CA GLU A 45 13.39 5.99 27.66
C GLU A 45 12.22 5.75 28.63
N GLU A 46 11.51 4.63 28.49
CA GLU A 46 10.34 4.35 29.31
C GLU A 46 10.75 3.87 30.70
N ASN A 47 10.36 4.64 31.72
CA ASN A 47 10.55 4.27 33.11
C ASN A 47 9.47 3.26 33.54
N PHE A 48 9.78 1.97 33.44
CA PHE A 48 8.89 0.86 33.85
C PHE A 48 8.62 0.79 35.37
N SER A 49 9.25 1.65 36.16
CA SER A 49 8.99 1.77 37.61
C SER A 49 7.65 2.45 37.92
N ASN A 50 7.04 3.14 36.94
CA ASN A 50 5.75 3.80 37.12
C ASN A 50 4.57 2.82 36.98
N SER A 51 3.62 2.89 37.92
CA SER A 51 2.35 2.18 37.84
C SER A 51 1.44 2.81 36.79
N TYR A 52 1.16 2.06 35.72
CA TYR A 52 0.23 2.46 34.67
C TYR A 52 -1.15 1.84 34.89
N PRO A 53 -2.25 2.61 34.76
CA PRO A 53 -3.60 2.12 35.04
C PRO A 53 -4.13 1.12 34.01
N TYR A 54 -3.50 0.99 32.84
CA TYR A 54 -3.86 0.03 31.79
C TYR A 54 -2.67 -0.24 30.85
N CYS A 55 -2.66 -1.38 30.17
CA CYS A 55 -1.51 -1.84 29.37
C CYS A 55 -1.19 -0.98 28.13
N SER A 56 -2.14 -0.18 27.64
CA SER A 56 -1.92 0.78 26.54
C SER A 56 -1.62 2.20 27.02
N SER A 57 -1.42 2.41 28.32
CA SER A 57 -1.06 3.70 28.86
C SER A 57 0.44 3.93 28.71
N TRP A 58 0.82 5.15 28.37
CA TRP A 58 2.20 5.52 28.05
C TRP A 58 2.65 6.74 28.84
N SER A 59 3.95 6.87 29.09
CA SER A 59 4.52 8.12 29.59
C SER A 59 4.32 9.28 28.60
N ASN A 60 4.43 10.51 29.10
CA ASN A 60 4.40 11.70 28.26
C ASN A 60 5.52 11.70 27.20
N VAL A 61 6.68 11.12 27.54
CA VAL A 61 7.86 11.04 26.64
C VAL A 61 7.58 10.08 25.49
N THR A 62 7.07 8.89 25.79
CA THR A 62 6.71 7.89 24.77
C THR A 62 5.60 8.38 23.86
N ILE A 63 4.59 9.07 24.40
CA ILE A 63 3.52 9.68 23.60
C ILE A 63 4.09 10.67 22.58
N GLU A 64 5.01 11.55 22.98
CA GLU A 64 5.60 12.54 22.06
C GLU A 64 6.40 11.88 20.94
N ARG A 65 7.22 10.87 21.27
CA ARG A 65 7.97 10.07 20.29
C ARG A 65 7.04 9.36 19.33
N LEU A 66 5.97 8.78 19.86
CA LEU A 66 4.98 8.06 19.06
C LEU A 66 4.27 9.00 18.07
N TYR A 67 3.92 10.22 18.49
CA TYR A 67 3.36 11.22 17.57
C TYR A 67 4.33 11.58 16.43
N LYS A 68 5.62 11.78 16.74
CA LYS A 68 6.65 12.04 15.72
C LYS A 68 6.74 10.91 14.69
N ILE A 69 6.73 9.66 15.15
CA ILE A 69 6.72 8.47 14.28
C ILE A 69 5.47 8.45 13.40
N HIS A 70 4.28 8.71 13.96
CA HIS A 70 3.03 8.71 13.21
C HIS A 70 2.93 9.83 12.18
N TYR A 71 3.42 11.04 12.48
CA TYR A 71 3.49 12.12 11.50
C TYR A 71 4.42 11.77 10.34
N PHE A 72 5.60 11.22 10.65
CA PHE A 72 6.53 10.76 9.63
C PHE A 72 5.89 9.67 8.74
N LEU A 73 5.24 8.68 9.35
CA LEU A 73 4.53 7.62 8.63
C LEU A 73 3.40 8.16 7.76
N CYS A 74 2.70 9.21 8.22
CA CYS A 74 1.67 9.89 7.44
C CYS A 74 2.25 10.59 6.21
N GLY A 75 3.39 11.25 6.34
CA GLY A 75 4.12 11.83 5.21
C GLY A 75 4.53 10.76 4.19
N VAL A 76 5.08 9.63 4.66
CA VAL A 76 5.45 8.49 3.79
C VAL A 76 4.22 7.91 3.09
N CYS A 77 3.09 7.78 3.79
CA CYS A 77 1.84 7.27 3.20
C CYS A 77 1.30 8.22 2.13
N ALA A 78 1.29 9.54 2.38
CA ALA A 78 0.87 10.54 1.41
C ALA A 78 1.76 10.53 0.16
N ALA A 79 3.08 10.52 0.35
CA ALA A 79 4.04 10.38 -0.75
C ALA A 79 3.81 9.07 -1.54
N SER A 80 3.49 7.98 -0.85
CA SER A 80 3.21 6.70 -1.49
C SER A 80 1.93 6.72 -2.33
N LEU A 81 0.88 7.39 -1.85
CA LEU A 81 -0.38 7.55 -2.58
C LEU A 81 -0.17 8.38 -3.85
N ILE A 82 0.55 9.51 -3.73
CA ILE A 82 0.91 10.36 -4.87
C ILE A 82 1.72 9.56 -5.89
N GLY A 83 2.71 8.79 -5.44
CA GLY A 83 3.51 7.92 -6.30
C GLY A 83 2.67 6.91 -7.07
N ILE A 84 1.73 6.22 -6.41
CA ILE A 84 0.83 5.24 -7.05
C ILE A 84 -0.08 5.91 -8.08
N LEU A 85 -0.63 7.09 -7.77
CA LEU A 85 -1.45 7.85 -8.71
C LEU A 85 -0.64 8.31 -9.93
N GLY A 86 0.59 8.78 -9.71
CA GLY A 86 1.53 9.14 -10.76
C GLY A 86 1.88 7.95 -11.67
N LEU A 87 2.22 6.79 -11.10
CA LEU A 87 2.45 5.55 -11.85
C LEU A 87 1.23 5.11 -12.64
N ARG A 88 0.02 5.25 -12.06
CA ARG A 88 -1.22 4.92 -12.76
C ARG A 88 -1.45 5.83 -13.96
N ALA A 89 -1.23 7.13 -13.82
CA ALA A 89 -1.35 8.09 -14.91
C ALA A 89 -0.29 7.83 -15.99
N TYR A 90 0.96 7.62 -15.58
CA TYR A 90 2.07 7.30 -16.47
C TYR A 90 1.82 6.01 -17.25
N ASN A 91 1.42 4.92 -16.58
CA ASN A 91 1.11 3.65 -17.23
C ASN A 91 -0.07 3.75 -18.19
N LYS A 92 -1.11 4.54 -17.86
CA LYS A 92 -2.24 4.77 -18.77
C LYS A 92 -1.75 5.46 -20.05
N PHE A 93 -0.91 6.48 -19.91
CA PHE A 93 -0.37 7.25 -21.03
C PHE A 93 0.62 6.42 -21.87
N ALA A 94 1.46 5.60 -21.23
CA ALA A 94 2.39 4.70 -21.89
C ALA A 94 1.68 3.64 -22.75
N VAL A 95 0.55 3.10 -22.27
CA VAL A 95 -0.27 2.13 -23.02
C VAL A 95 -0.99 2.78 -24.22
N GLU A 96 -1.29 4.07 -24.14
CA GLU A 96 -1.97 4.82 -25.21
C GLU A 96 -1.01 5.22 -26.35
N ARG A 97 0.28 5.41 -26.05
CA ARG A 97 1.35 5.61 -27.05
C ARG A 97 1.71 4.28 -27.73
N ARG A 98 0.95 3.98 -28.78
CA ARG A 98 0.83 2.73 -29.57
C ARG A 98 2.07 2.20 -30.32
N THR A 99 3.29 2.48 -29.87
CA THR A 99 4.51 1.91 -30.48
C THR A 99 5.12 0.88 -29.53
N TYR A 100 5.77 -0.14 -30.08
CA TYR A 100 6.69 -1.08 -29.41
C TYR A 100 6.24 -2.54 -29.19
N SER A 101 7.29 -3.37 -29.11
CA SER A 101 7.35 -4.82 -29.13
C SER A 101 6.28 -5.52 -28.28
N LEU A 102 5.89 -6.74 -28.69
CA LEU A 102 4.94 -7.60 -27.97
C LEU A 102 5.33 -7.79 -26.49
N GLY A 103 6.63 -7.90 -26.22
CA GLY A 103 7.16 -8.02 -24.86
C GLY A 103 6.85 -6.78 -24.02
N ASP A 104 7.25 -5.60 -24.47
CA ASP A 104 7.05 -4.36 -23.71
C ASP A 104 5.57 -4.08 -23.45
N SER A 105 4.73 -4.25 -24.47
CA SER A 105 3.28 -4.11 -24.35
C SER A 105 2.67 -5.02 -23.28
N PHE A 106 3.21 -6.24 -23.13
CA PHE A 106 2.78 -7.18 -22.09
C PHE A 106 3.17 -6.67 -20.69
N HIS A 107 4.43 -6.27 -20.49
CA HIS A 107 4.91 -5.75 -19.21
C HIS A 107 4.14 -4.51 -18.74
N TRP A 108 3.86 -3.56 -19.64
CA TRP A 108 3.11 -2.35 -19.30
C TRP A 108 1.68 -2.68 -18.86
N ARG A 109 1.02 -3.64 -19.53
CA ARG A 109 -0.34 -4.05 -19.19
C ARG A 109 -0.38 -4.82 -17.87
N GLU A 110 0.62 -5.65 -17.59
CA GLU A 110 0.77 -6.32 -16.29
C GLU A 110 1.00 -5.32 -15.16
N ASN A 111 1.95 -4.39 -15.35
CA ASN A 111 2.25 -3.36 -14.36
C ASN A 111 1.04 -2.45 -14.10
N GLN A 112 0.29 -2.07 -15.15
CA GLN A 112 -0.96 -1.31 -15.00
C GLN A 112 -2.01 -2.07 -14.18
N PHE A 113 -2.19 -3.37 -14.44
CA PHE A 113 -3.12 -4.20 -13.68
C PHE A 113 -2.73 -4.28 -12.20
N VAL A 114 -1.45 -4.51 -11.91
CA VAL A 114 -0.94 -4.60 -10.54
C VAL A 114 -1.07 -3.26 -9.80
N VAL A 115 -0.71 -2.15 -10.45
CA VAL A 115 -0.87 -0.80 -9.86
C VAL A 115 -2.34 -0.48 -9.58
N GLN A 116 -3.26 -0.84 -10.48
CA GLN A 116 -4.69 -0.65 -10.26
C GLN A 116 -5.22 -1.51 -9.11
N LEU A 117 -4.64 -2.69 -8.90
CA LEU A 117 -4.98 -3.60 -7.81
C LEU A 117 -4.45 -3.10 -6.45
N LEU A 118 -3.28 -2.46 -6.42
CA LEU A 118 -2.65 -1.88 -5.23
C LEU A 118 -3.27 -0.54 -4.80
N CYS A 119 -3.82 0.23 -5.74
CA CYS A 119 -4.44 1.53 -5.49
C CYS A 119 -5.49 1.54 -4.35
N PRO A 120 -6.49 0.64 -4.29
CA PRO A 120 -7.47 0.64 -3.20
C PRO A 120 -6.84 0.38 -1.82
N LEU A 121 -5.79 -0.43 -1.76
CA LEU A 121 -5.06 -0.71 -0.52
C LEU A 121 -4.33 0.55 -0.02
N ALA A 122 -3.66 1.27 -0.92
CA ALA A 122 -2.97 2.51 -0.58
C ALA A 122 -3.94 3.62 -0.16
N VAL A 123 -5.09 3.75 -0.82
CA VAL A 123 -6.15 4.68 -0.43
C VAL A 123 -6.70 4.35 0.94
N PHE A 124 -6.99 3.07 1.20
CA PHE A 124 -7.46 2.61 2.51
C PHE A 124 -6.46 2.95 3.62
N GLN A 125 -5.17 2.63 3.41
CA GLN A 125 -4.11 2.94 4.37
C GLN A 125 -3.96 4.45 4.61
N ALA A 126 -4.01 5.27 3.56
CA ALA A 126 -3.92 6.73 3.68
C ALA A 126 -5.09 7.33 4.45
N ILE A 127 -6.33 6.91 4.14
CA ILE A 127 -7.53 7.37 4.86
C ILE A 127 -7.44 6.98 6.33
N PHE A 128 -7.11 5.72 6.60
CA PHE A 128 -7.08 5.19 7.96
C PHE A 128 -6.04 5.92 8.82
N LEU A 129 -4.82 6.07 8.29
CA LEU A 129 -3.74 6.73 9.01
C LEU A 129 -4.01 8.23 9.19
N LEU A 130 -4.63 8.88 8.20
CA LEU A 130 -5.04 10.28 8.30
C LEU A 130 -6.09 10.47 9.39
N LEU A 131 -7.11 9.60 9.47
CA LEU A 131 -8.11 9.64 10.54
C LEU A 131 -7.48 9.43 11.91
N PHE A 132 -6.53 8.51 12.03
CA PHE A 132 -5.82 8.25 13.28
C PHE A 132 -4.99 9.47 13.74
N VAL A 133 -4.21 10.06 12.84
CA VAL A 133 -3.36 11.23 13.15
C VAL A 133 -4.21 12.48 13.40
N ALA A 134 -5.20 12.76 12.56
CA ALA A 134 -6.09 13.90 12.72
C ALA A 134 -6.94 13.79 14.00
N GLY A 135 -7.48 12.61 14.28
CA GLY A 135 -8.19 12.34 15.54
C GLY A 135 -7.29 12.53 16.75
N GLY A 136 -6.06 12.00 16.70
CA GLY A 136 -5.05 12.20 17.74
C GLY A 136 -4.69 13.67 17.96
N LEU A 137 -4.58 14.45 16.89
CA LEU A 137 -4.33 15.91 16.94
C LEU A 137 -5.46 16.66 17.61
N VAL A 138 -6.70 16.38 17.22
CA VAL A 138 -7.90 17.01 17.81
C VAL A 138 -7.99 16.69 19.29
N VAL A 139 -7.78 15.43 19.68
CA VAL A 139 -7.79 15.04 21.10
C VAL A 139 -6.64 15.72 21.86
N ALA A 140 -5.47 15.85 21.24
CA ALA A 140 -4.32 16.53 21.85
C ALA A 140 -4.53 18.05 22.01
N SER A 141 -5.25 18.72 21.10
CA SER A 141 -5.51 20.17 21.23
C SER A 141 -6.39 20.50 22.43
N TYR A 142 -7.33 19.61 22.80
CA TYR A 142 -8.19 19.78 23.97
C TYR A 142 -7.59 19.21 25.27
N ARG A 143 -6.31 18.81 25.26
CA ARG A 143 -5.66 18.19 26.42
C ARG A 143 -5.64 19.09 27.67
N ARG A 144 -5.59 20.42 27.49
CA ARG A 144 -5.53 21.38 28.62
C ARG A 144 -6.90 21.65 29.24
N ASP A 145 -7.96 21.49 28.46
CA ASP A 145 -9.33 21.83 28.88
C ASP A 145 -10.11 20.62 29.40
N LEU A 146 -9.64 19.41 29.11
CA LEU A 146 -10.28 18.17 29.52
C LEU A 146 -9.71 17.60 30.83
N ASN A 147 -10.59 17.13 31.70
CA ASN A 147 -10.21 16.30 32.84
C ASN A 147 -9.42 15.07 32.36
N LEU A 148 -8.38 14.70 33.12
CA LEU A 148 -7.46 13.59 32.78
C LEU A 148 -8.19 12.28 32.47
N ILE A 149 -9.28 12.00 33.19
CA ILE A 149 -10.10 10.79 33.01
C ILE A 149 -10.81 10.84 31.66
N THR A 150 -11.48 11.95 31.34
CA THR A 150 -12.18 12.15 30.05
C THR A 150 -11.21 12.07 28.88
N PHE A 151 -10.04 12.69 28.99
CA PHE A 151 -8.99 12.63 27.97
C PHE A 151 -8.55 11.18 27.68
N ARG A 152 -8.32 10.37 28.72
CA ARG A 152 -7.90 8.97 28.58
C ARG A 152 -8.99 8.09 27.96
N THR A 153 -10.25 8.27 28.36
CA THR A 153 -11.38 7.50 27.81
C THR A 153 -11.61 7.82 26.34
N VAL A 154 -11.54 9.09 25.95
CA VAL A 154 -11.66 9.52 24.54
C VAL A 154 -10.49 8.96 23.73
N PHE A 155 -9.26 9.07 24.23
CA PHE A 155 -8.08 8.55 23.54
C PHE A 155 -8.16 7.02 23.33
N ALA A 156 -8.63 6.27 24.33
CA ALA A 156 -8.86 4.83 24.20
C ALA A 156 -9.94 4.51 23.16
N GLY A 157 -11.02 5.29 23.10
CA GLY A 157 -12.07 5.14 22.08
C GLY A 157 -11.58 5.42 20.64
N PHE A 158 -10.58 6.28 20.47
CA PHE A 158 -9.95 6.58 19.18
C PHE A 158 -8.88 5.57 18.75
N TYR A 159 -8.64 4.51 19.53
CA TYR A 159 -7.66 3.48 19.20
C TYR A 159 -8.17 2.54 18.10
N PHE A 160 -8.14 3.02 16.85
CA PHE A 160 -8.68 2.27 15.72
C PHE A 160 -7.74 1.16 15.20
N ILE A 161 -6.49 1.10 15.66
CA ILE A 161 -5.45 0.19 15.16
C ILE A 161 -5.93 -1.28 15.03
N PRO A 162 -6.67 -1.87 16.00
CA PRO A 162 -7.17 -3.24 15.87
C PRO A 162 -8.09 -3.43 14.65
N PHE A 163 -8.95 -2.44 14.36
CA PHE A 163 -9.82 -2.49 13.18
C PHE A 163 -9.02 -2.45 11.89
N TYR A 164 -7.97 -1.64 11.80
CA TYR A 164 -7.08 -1.65 10.63
C TYR A 164 -6.43 -3.01 10.43
N THR A 165 -5.93 -3.65 11.49
CA THR A 165 -5.32 -4.98 11.39
C THR A 165 -6.31 -6.07 11.00
N MET A 166 -7.61 -5.90 11.32
CA MET A 166 -8.68 -6.81 10.91
C MET A 166 -9.10 -6.61 9.46
N PHE A 167 -9.28 -5.35 9.01
CA PHE A 167 -9.77 -5.06 7.66
C PHE A 167 -8.70 -5.24 6.58
N THR A 168 -7.44 -4.95 6.88
CA THR A 168 -6.32 -5.07 5.92
C THR A 168 -6.22 -6.45 5.26
N PRO A 169 -6.19 -7.59 5.99
CA PRO A 169 -6.13 -8.92 5.37
C PRO A 169 -7.38 -9.24 4.55
N VAL A 170 -8.56 -8.77 4.97
CA VAL A 170 -9.82 -8.96 4.21
C VAL A 170 -9.74 -8.25 2.87
N ILE A 171 -9.23 -7.01 2.84
CA ILE A 171 -9.03 -6.23 1.61
C ILE A 171 -8.01 -6.92 0.70
N ILE A 172 -6.88 -7.37 1.25
CA ILE A 172 -5.84 -8.11 0.50
C ILE A 172 -6.43 -9.40 -0.09
N LEU A 173 -7.20 -10.16 0.69
CA LEU A 173 -7.85 -11.38 0.21
C LEU A 173 -8.83 -11.09 -0.92
N ALA A 174 -9.63 -10.03 -0.80
CA ALA A 174 -10.58 -9.61 -1.83
C ALA A 174 -9.85 -9.22 -3.13
N ILE A 175 -8.73 -8.49 -2.99
CA ILE A 175 -7.81 -8.13 -4.07
C ILE A 175 -7.27 -9.38 -4.77
N VAL A 176 -6.70 -10.34 -4.02
CA VAL A 176 -6.12 -11.57 -4.56
C VAL A 176 -7.18 -12.42 -5.25
N ARG A 177 -8.38 -12.55 -4.65
CA ARG A 177 -9.50 -13.26 -5.27
C ARG A 177 -9.94 -12.61 -6.57
N LYS A 178 -9.99 -11.28 -6.63
CA LYS A 178 -10.32 -10.53 -7.84
C LYS A 178 -9.26 -10.76 -8.93
N ALA A 179 -7.99 -10.75 -8.57
CA ALA A 179 -6.89 -11.04 -9.48
C ALA A 179 -6.95 -12.46 -10.04
N LYS A 180 -7.19 -13.46 -9.18
CA LYS A 180 -7.36 -14.86 -9.60
C LYS A 180 -8.55 -15.04 -10.54
N ARG A 181 -9.70 -14.42 -10.23
CA ARG A 181 -10.90 -14.45 -11.11
C ARG A 181 -10.64 -13.80 -12.47
N ALA A 182 -9.91 -12.68 -12.51
CA ALA A 182 -9.55 -12.04 -13.76
C ALA A 182 -8.64 -12.93 -14.63
N SER A 183 -7.67 -13.61 -14.00
CA SER A 183 -6.80 -14.58 -14.68
C SER A 183 -7.58 -15.79 -15.22
N MET A 184 -8.47 -16.38 -14.40
CA MET A 184 -9.32 -17.51 -14.81
C MET A 184 -10.25 -17.14 -15.97
N ARG A 185 -10.90 -15.97 -15.93
CA ARG A 185 -11.76 -15.51 -17.04
C ARG A 185 -10.98 -15.34 -18.34
N LYS A 186 -9.72 -14.89 -18.26
CA LYS A 186 -8.84 -14.79 -19.42
C LYS A 186 -8.54 -16.18 -19.99
N LEU A 187 -8.21 -17.15 -19.13
CA LEU A 187 -7.99 -18.55 -19.54
C LEU A 187 -9.24 -19.19 -20.14
N GLU A 188 -10.41 -19.01 -19.52
CA GLU A 188 -11.69 -19.49 -20.06
C GLU A 188 -12.04 -18.85 -21.40
N SER A 189 -11.78 -17.56 -21.56
CA SER A 189 -11.97 -16.87 -22.85
C SER A 189 -11.03 -17.38 -23.95
N MET A 190 -9.89 -17.97 -23.58
CA MET A 190 -8.98 -18.63 -24.54
C MET A 190 -9.37 -20.10 -24.77
N ARG A 191 -9.94 -20.78 -23.76
CA ARG A 191 -10.33 -22.20 -23.83
C ARG A 191 -11.66 -22.44 -24.55
N ASN A 192 -12.64 -21.56 -24.40
CA ASN A 192 -13.99 -21.72 -25.00
C ASN A 192 -14.05 -21.33 -26.49
N VAL A 193 -12.91 -21.07 -27.13
CA VAL A 193 -12.90 -20.73 -28.56
C VAL A 193 -12.64 -22.00 -29.34
N THR A 194 -13.72 -22.53 -29.91
CA THR A 194 -13.77 -23.72 -30.77
C THR A 194 -13.02 -23.56 -32.09
N ASN A 195 -12.49 -22.37 -32.40
CA ASN A 195 -11.82 -22.09 -33.66
C ASN A 195 -10.58 -21.20 -33.43
N GLU A 196 -9.42 -21.80 -33.17
CA GLU A 196 -8.15 -21.09 -32.90
C GLU A 196 -7.79 -20.06 -33.98
N ARG A 197 -8.21 -20.30 -35.22
CA ARG A 197 -8.03 -19.37 -36.35
C ARG A 197 -8.76 -18.05 -36.16
N ASP A 198 -9.98 -18.06 -35.62
CA ASP A 198 -10.77 -16.83 -35.45
C ASP A 198 -10.15 -15.89 -34.42
N ILE A 199 -9.44 -16.40 -33.40
CA ILE A 199 -8.72 -15.55 -32.43
C ILE A 199 -7.54 -14.86 -33.09
N TYR A 200 -6.74 -15.60 -33.87
CA TYR A 200 -5.58 -15.03 -34.54
C TYR A 200 -6.02 -13.89 -35.46
N PHE A 201 -7.04 -14.13 -36.28
CA PHE A 201 -7.57 -13.12 -37.20
C PHE A 201 -8.33 -11.99 -36.49
N THR A 202 -9.16 -12.23 -35.47
CA THR A 202 -9.85 -11.13 -34.76
C THR A 202 -8.92 -10.27 -33.91
N SER A 203 -7.82 -10.84 -33.38
CA SER A 203 -6.78 -10.09 -32.69
C SER A 203 -6.05 -9.16 -33.65
N TYR A 204 -5.65 -9.67 -34.82
CA TYR A 204 -5.06 -8.87 -35.90
C TYR A 204 -6.04 -7.82 -36.44
N TYR A 205 -7.31 -8.18 -36.63
CA TYR A 205 -8.36 -7.29 -37.13
C TYR A 205 -8.63 -6.14 -36.15
N LYS A 206 -8.64 -6.38 -34.83
CA LYS A 206 -8.76 -5.32 -33.82
C LYS A 206 -7.54 -4.40 -33.75
N VAL A 207 -6.36 -4.88 -34.13
CA VAL A 207 -5.15 -4.06 -34.22
C VAL A 207 -5.23 -3.17 -35.46
N TRP A 208 -5.66 -3.71 -36.60
CA TRP A 208 -5.79 -3.01 -37.87
C TRP A 208 -6.97 -2.02 -37.95
N ASN A 209 -8.18 -2.38 -37.50
CA ASN A 209 -9.36 -1.49 -37.55
C ASN A 209 -9.40 -0.40 -36.45
N LYS A 210 -8.31 -0.25 -35.69
CA LYS A 210 -8.15 0.86 -34.72
C LYS A 210 -7.05 1.84 -35.16
N LEU A 211 -6.43 1.64 -36.32
CA LEU A 211 -5.85 2.76 -37.08
C LEU A 211 -6.98 3.47 -37.84
#